data_AF-A0A9E7IFA8-F1
#
_entry.id   AF-A0A9E7IFA8-F1
#
_cell.length_a   1.000
_cell.length_b   1.000
_cell.length_c   1.000
_cell.angle_alpha   90.00
_cell.angle_beta   90.00
_cell.angle_gamma   90.00
#
_symmetry.space_group_name_H-M   'P 1'
#
loop_
_entity.id
_entity.type
_entity.pdbx_description
1 polymer ?
#
loop_
_entity_poly.entity_id
_entity_poly.type
_entity_poly.pdbx_seq_one_letter_code
_entity_poly.pdbx_strand_id
1 'polypeptide(L)'
;MEETRSRRKRGRPPPPPVGCSSFNRTVFPLLLAAAATSSSSSASGNLQNPHARFILRRFLRARLALLTTRTPPCSSPSALERLLPEGLLALFPVLFISRWPSVAALGAEVVGAATLYSLEANEMMASDEGVVKGLVCALGSKSRRIVKAALHAVMDLSTSPVGREQLWKASAVERLLSFFYQVAKTSAISAVHHSMERGSDVCSNRRPVEGKIVALVLDVMVILINTSTEILLNMIPRYLLNRSLPLLQELWKKIRGASIPRNWGRCLHFTEYDLASTIFRLSMKQANPAICEIDKIRISIFGNEISNFENFMLKYWENSPFLLSGSSNILEKDNAVFSSLVHSLNPTSTDDVLDSILMELVSCPPLASDELDINCFMNEMNSSLGSPLIYGQDIRVLKARELTAESLKNYVKKEVHFFENGMRKVFIDGDNAQKCKEAFQNGFTVALRGMEFRSAKVAAIAKGLEVLFGQPSVGANLYLTPPGSQGLARHYDDHCVFVWQLFGQKHWTISYSPTSVLPRLYEPLSSLPCSESEKGGGLQLTLNEGDILYIPRGYPHEAHTNTDGSESRNKMFSGFSLHLTLSIEVEPPFE
;
A
#
# COMPACT_ATOMS: atom_id res chain seq x y z
N MET A 1 -35.71 32.60 -47.52
CA MET A 1 -34.60 32.51 -48.48
C MET A 1 -33.71 33.72 -48.23
N GLU A 2 -32.78 33.62 -47.29
CA GLU A 2 -31.64 34.55 -47.18
C GLU A 2 -30.59 33.89 -46.28
N GLU A 3 -29.45 33.57 -46.88
CA GLU A 3 -28.39 32.74 -46.34
C GLU A 3 -27.26 33.65 -45.84
N THR A 4 -27.23 33.97 -44.55
CA THR A 4 -26.16 34.76 -43.94
C THR A 4 -24.90 33.91 -43.72
N ARG A 5 -23.97 33.96 -44.69
CA ARG A 5 -22.60 33.44 -44.57
C ARG A 5 -21.80 34.22 -43.51
N SER A 6 -21.68 33.66 -42.31
CA SER A 6 -20.67 34.06 -41.31
C SER A 6 -19.27 33.65 -41.78
N ARG A 7 -18.48 34.62 -42.26
CA ARG A 7 -17.04 34.46 -42.55
C ARG A 7 -16.28 34.17 -41.24
N ARG A 8 -16.01 32.89 -40.95
CA ARG A 8 -14.96 32.48 -40.00
C ARG A 8 -13.62 33.06 -40.48
N LYS A 9 -13.06 34.01 -39.72
CA LYS A 9 -11.66 34.46 -39.87
C LYS A 9 -10.74 33.25 -39.64
N ARG A 10 -10.29 32.60 -40.73
CA ARG A 10 -9.14 31.69 -40.67
C ARG A 10 -7.92 32.52 -40.26
N GLY A 11 -7.36 32.24 -39.08
CA GLY A 11 -6.11 32.83 -38.64
C GLY A 11 -5.00 32.51 -39.66
N ARG A 12 -4.14 33.49 -39.96
CA ARG A 12 -2.98 33.27 -40.83
C ARG A 12 -2.11 32.13 -40.27
N PRO A 13 -1.58 31.23 -41.11
CA PRO A 13 -0.61 30.24 -40.66
C PRO A 13 0.60 30.95 -40.02
N PRO A 14 1.21 30.37 -38.98
CA PRO A 14 2.43 30.93 -38.39
C PRO A 14 3.53 31.03 -39.46
N PRO A 15 4.38 32.08 -39.42
CA PRO A 15 5.49 32.21 -40.35
C PRO A 15 6.44 31.01 -40.23
N PRO A 16 7.08 30.59 -41.34
CA PRO A 16 8.00 29.46 -41.31
C PRO A 16 9.16 29.72 -40.33
N PRO A 17 9.68 28.68 -39.66
CA PRO A 17 10.79 28.84 -38.73
C PRO A 17 12.02 29.41 -39.45
N VAL A 18 12.61 30.45 -38.84
CA VAL A 18 13.90 31.03 -39.24
C VAL A 18 14.98 29.94 -39.18
N GLY A 19 15.89 29.89 -40.15
CA GLY A 19 17.00 28.92 -40.15
C GLY A 19 17.84 29.00 -38.87
N CYS A 20 18.34 27.85 -38.39
CA CYS A 20 18.97 27.71 -37.06
C CYS A 20 20.13 28.72 -36.83
N SER A 21 20.99 28.92 -37.82
CA SER A 21 22.09 29.90 -37.77
C SER A 21 21.62 31.36 -37.67
N SER A 22 20.50 31.70 -38.31
CA SER A 22 19.91 33.04 -38.25
C SER A 22 19.18 33.27 -36.92
N PHE A 23 18.53 32.23 -36.37
CA PHE A 23 17.90 32.30 -35.05
C PHE A 23 18.93 32.63 -33.96
N ASN A 24 20.04 31.88 -33.90
CA ASN A 24 21.07 32.07 -32.88
C ASN A 24 21.76 33.43 -32.97
N ARG A 25 21.95 33.98 -34.18
CA ARG A 25 22.62 35.27 -34.37
C ARG A 25 21.73 36.50 -34.16
N THR A 26 20.43 36.40 -34.44
CA THR A 26 19.56 37.59 -34.50
C THR A 26 18.39 37.54 -33.53
N VAL A 27 17.75 36.38 -33.37
CA VAL A 27 16.53 36.24 -32.57
C VAL A 27 16.87 35.92 -31.12
N PHE A 28 17.81 35.02 -30.88
CA PHE A 28 18.21 34.61 -29.53
C PHE A 28 18.71 35.78 -28.66
N PRO A 29 19.63 36.66 -29.10
CA PRO A 29 20.09 37.78 -28.28
C PRO A 29 18.96 38.73 -27.88
N LEU A 30 17.99 38.98 -28.79
CA LEU A 30 16.82 39.81 -28.51
C LEU A 30 15.89 39.17 -27.48
N LEU A 31 15.66 37.86 -27.58
CA LEU A 31 14.83 37.13 -26.62
C LEU A 31 15.52 37.01 -25.26
N LEU A 32 16.84 36.77 -25.24
CA LEU A 32 17.62 36.71 -24.01
C LEU A 32 17.64 38.07 -23.30
N ALA A 33 17.87 39.16 -24.03
CA ALA A 33 17.79 40.51 -23.48
C ALA A 33 16.39 40.80 -22.92
N ALA A 34 15.33 40.44 -23.66
CA ALA A 34 13.96 40.57 -23.19
C ALA A 34 13.69 39.74 -21.91
N ALA A 35 14.24 38.52 -21.82
CA ALA A 35 14.10 37.66 -20.64
C ALA A 35 14.89 38.19 -19.44
N ALA A 36 16.10 38.72 -19.65
CA ALA A 36 16.95 39.32 -18.63
C ALA A 36 16.32 40.58 -18.00
N THR A 37 15.54 41.36 -18.75
CA THR A 37 14.77 42.48 -18.16
C THR A 37 13.72 42.03 -17.14
N SER A 38 13.38 40.75 -17.10
CA SER A 38 12.42 40.20 -16.15
C SER A 38 13.04 39.70 -14.84
N SER A 39 14.38 39.54 -14.78
CA SER A 39 15.11 39.00 -13.63
C SER A 39 15.86 40.05 -12.81
N SER A 40 16.13 41.26 -13.34
CA SER A 40 16.90 42.29 -12.65
C SER A 40 16.17 42.87 -11.42
N SER A 41 16.90 42.99 -10.31
CA SER A 41 16.43 43.47 -9.00
C SER A 41 16.76 44.92 -8.70
N SER A 42 17.12 45.75 -9.69
CA SER A 42 17.55 47.12 -9.44
C SER A 42 16.42 47.94 -8.80
N ALA A 43 16.76 48.62 -7.70
CA ALA A 43 15.89 49.38 -6.81
C ALA A 43 15.23 50.64 -7.43
N SER A 44 15.20 50.75 -8.75
CA SER A 44 14.45 51.79 -9.46
C SER A 44 13.19 51.15 -10.05
N GLY A 45 12.07 51.29 -9.36
CA GLY A 45 10.82 50.56 -9.60
C GLY A 45 10.05 50.89 -10.89
N ASN A 46 10.68 51.17 -12.03
CA ASN A 46 9.97 51.75 -13.17
C ASN A 46 10.31 51.26 -14.59
N LEU A 47 10.92 50.09 -14.80
CA LEU A 47 10.97 49.48 -16.15
C LEU A 47 10.56 48.01 -16.17
N GLN A 48 9.29 47.73 -15.86
CA GLN A 48 8.65 46.60 -16.54
C GLN A 48 8.50 46.99 -18.01
N ASN A 49 9.36 46.49 -18.90
CA ASN A 49 9.21 46.74 -20.34
C ASN A 49 8.03 45.91 -20.89
N PRO A 50 6.85 46.50 -21.15
CA PRO A 50 5.67 45.74 -21.59
C PRO A 50 5.88 45.14 -22.99
N HIS A 51 6.74 45.74 -23.81
CA HIS A 51 7.08 45.24 -25.14
C HIS A 51 7.93 43.96 -25.07
N ALA A 52 8.92 43.91 -24.16
CA ALA A 52 9.72 42.70 -23.93
C ALA A 52 8.83 41.51 -23.53
N ARG A 53 7.91 41.73 -22.58
CA ARG A 53 6.91 40.72 -22.19
C ARG A 53 6.01 40.28 -23.35
N PHE A 54 5.55 41.23 -24.17
CA PHE A 54 4.70 40.94 -25.32
C PHE A 54 5.42 40.10 -26.38
N ILE A 55 6.66 40.46 -26.71
CA ILE A 55 7.48 39.75 -27.70
C ILE A 55 7.73 38.31 -27.25
N LEU A 56 8.16 38.09 -26.00
CA LEU A 56 8.37 36.75 -25.45
C LEU A 56 7.09 35.92 -25.50
N ARG A 57 5.95 36.46 -25.05
CA ARG A 57 4.66 35.73 -25.08
C ARG A 57 4.22 35.40 -26.50
N ARG A 58 4.40 36.32 -27.45
CA ARG A 58 4.03 36.10 -28.85
C ARG A 58 4.90 35.02 -29.47
N PHE A 59 6.21 35.07 -29.21
CA PHE A 59 7.17 34.07 -29.66
C PHE A 59 6.84 32.68 -29.10
N LEU A 60 6.69 32.56 -27.77
CA LEU A 60 6.37 31.27 -27.12
C LEU A 60 5.05 30.69 -27.60
N ARG A 61 4.01 31.50 -27.80
CA ARG A 61 2.74 31.03 -28.36
C ARG A 61 2.85 30.54 -29.80
N ALA A 62 3.65 31.23 -30.62
CA ALA A 62 3.89 30.79 -31.98
C ALA A 62 4.62 29.44 -32.00
N ARG A 63 5.61 29.25 -31.11
CA ARG A 63 6.31 27.97 -30.94
C ARG A 63 5.39 26.87 -30.42
N LEU A 64 4.59 27.14 -29.40
CA LEU A 64 3.60 26.19 -28.88
C LEU A 64 2.60 25.77 -29.96
N ALA A 65 2.11 26.72 -30.76
CA ALA A 65 1.21 26.42 -31.87
C ALA A 65 1.86 25.49 -32.91
N LEU A 66 3.13 25.73 -33.26
CA LEU A 66 3.87 24.87 -34.19
C LEU A 66 4.07 23.45 -33.65
N LEU A 67 4.42 23.30 -32.37
CA LEU A 67 4.64 22.00 -31.73
C LEU A 67 3.35 21.19 -31.56
N THR A 68 2.20 21.87 -31.45
CA THR A 68 0.89 21.23 -31.24
C THR A 68 0.12 20.98 -32.54
N THR A 69 0.49 21.62 -33.65
CA THR A 69 -0.08 21.32 -34.96
C THR A 69 0.45 19.99 -35.49
N ARG A 70 -0.42 18.98 -35.61
CA ARG A 70 -0.15 17.68 -36.23
C ARG A 70 0.18 17.82 -37.73
N THR A 71 1.36 18.32 -38.06
CA THR A 71 2.00 18.03 -39.34
C THR A 71 2.87 16.79 -39.15
N PRO A 72 2.82 15.80 -40.06
CA PRO A 72 3.66 14.61 -39.92
C PRO A 72 5.12 15.03 -39.78
N PRO A 73 5.90 14.39 -38.89
CA PRO A 73 7.31 14.71 -38.76
C PRO A 73 7.96 14.52 -40.13
N CYS A 74 8.44 15.60 -40.75
CA CYS A 74 9.37 15.45 -41.86
C CYS A 74 10.55 14.65 -41.31
N SER A 75 10.82 13.49 -41.92
CA SER A 75 11.88 12.53 -41.58
C SER A 75 13.32 13.08 -41.74
N SER A 76 13.49 14.40 -41.74
CA SER A 76 14.77 15.07 -41.83
C SER A 76 15.18 15.64 -40.45
N PRO A 77 16.36 15.32 -39.91
CA PRO A 77 16.90 15.89 -38.66
C PRO A 77 16.85 17.44 -38.62
N SER A 78 17.02 18.08 -39.78
CA SER A 78 16.92 19.53 -39.95
C SER A 78 15.56 20.15 -39.58
N ALA A 79 14.49 19.35 -39.45
CA ALA A 79 13.16 19.84 -39.06
C ALA A 79 13.08 20.13 -37.56
N LEU A 80 13.70 19.28 -36.72
CA LEU A 80 13.70 19.45 -35.26
C LEU A 80 14.55 20.66 -34.85
N GLU A 81 15.74 20.83 -35.42
CA GLU A 81 16.62 21.98 -35.18
C GLU A 81 15.97 23.33 -35.54
N ARG A 82 15.08 23.34 -36.55
CA ARG A 82 14.30 24.54 -36.91
C ARG A 82 13.19 24.85 -35.91
N LEU A 83 12.62 23.83 -35.29
CA LEU A 83 11.55 23.97 -34.29
C LEU A 83 12.12 24.30 -32.90
N LEU A 84 13.22 23.65 -32.53
CA LEU A 84 13.91 23.72 -31.24
C LEU A 84 15.41 24.01 -31.46
N PRO A 85 15.77 25.23 -31.88
CA PRO A 85 17.18 25.61 -32.02
C PRO A 85 17.86 25.65 -30.65
N GLU A 86 19.17 25.39 -30.58
CA GLU A 86 19.96 25.38 -29.32
C GLU A 86 19.78 26.65 -28.48
N GLY A 87 19.73 27.84 -29.11
CA GLY A 87 19.49 29.08 -28.40
C GLY A 87 18.13 29.12 -27.67
N LEU A 88 17.14 28.37 -28.15
CA LEU A 88 15.85 28.25 -27.45
C LEU A 88 15.97 27.38 -26.20
N LEU A 89 16.76 26.30 -26.24
CA LEU A 89 17.04 25.46 -25.06
C LEU A 89 17.70 26.30 -23.95
N ALA A 90 18.76 27.02 -24.32
CA ALA A 90 19.48 27.91 -23.40
C ALA A 90 18.60 29.05 -22.82
N LEU A 91 17.48 29.37 -23.46
CA LEU A 91 16.56 30.41 -23.00
C LEU A 91 15.61 29.91 -21.90
N PHE A 92 15.21 28.63 -21.90
CA PHE A 92 14.20 28.11 -20.96
C PHE A 92 14.54 28.31 -19.48
N PRO A 93 15.77 28.05 -18.99
CA PRO A 93 16.12 28.27 -17.59
C PRO A 93 15.83 29.71 -17.13
N VAL A 94 16.11 30.69 -18.01
CA VAL A 94 15.86 32.12 -17.76
C VAL A 94 14.36 32.44 -17.80
N LEU A 95 13.60 31.76 -18.66
CA LEU A 95 12.14 31.95 -18.74
C LEU A 95 11.42 31.42 -17.49
N PHE A 96 11.87 30.30 -16.91
CA PHE A 96 11.24 29.70 -15.73
C PHE A 96 11.35 30.58 -14.48
N ILE A 97 12.45 31.30 -14.33
CA ILE A 97 12.67 32.24 -13.22
C ILE A 97 12.07 33.64 -13.46
N SER A 98 11.41 33.84 -14.61
CA SER A 98 10.86 35.15 -14.98
C SER A 98 9.81 35.63 -13.96
N ARG A 99 9.89 36.91 -13.59
CA ARG A 99 8.86 37.58 -12.77
C ARG A 99 7.50 37.67 -13.46
N TRP A 100 7.40 37.32 -14.74
CA TRP A 100 6.15 37.32 -15.49
C TRP A 100 5.54 35.91 -15.53
N PRO A 101 4.49 35.61 -14.72
CA PRO A 101 3.94 34.25 -14.64
C PRO A 101 3.43 33.71 -15.97
N SER A 102 2.96 34.60 -16.85
CA SER A 102 2.51 34.23 -18.20
C SER A 102 3.65 33.76 -19.10
N VAL A 103 4.88 34.25 -18.90
CA VAL A 103 6.05 33.87 -19.71
C VAL A 103 6.61 32.57 -19.19
N ALA A 104 6.84 32.46 -17.88
CA ALA A 104 7.29 31.21 -17.25
C ALA A 104 6.35 30.03 -17.53
N ALA A 105 5.03 30.23 -17.40
CA ALA A 105 4.05 29.18 -17.71
C ALA A 105 4.06 28.80 -19.20
N LEU A 106 4.14 29.77 -20.13
CA LEU A 106 4.26 29.47 -21.55
C LEU A 106 5.57 28.76 -21.89
N GLY A 107 6.66 29.07 -21.18
CA GLY A 107 7.93 28.35 -21.31
C GLY A 107 7.75 26.87 -20.97
N ALA A 108 7.11 26.57 -19.84
CA ALA A 108 6.83 25.19 -19.43
C ALA A 108 5.87 24.48 -20.40
N GLU A 109 4.81 25.16 -20.85
CA GLU A 109 3.88 24.64 -21.88
C GLU A 109 4.62 24.29 -23.20
N VAL A 110 5.58 25.12 -23.62
CA VAL A 110 6.41 24.85 -24.81
C VAL A 110 7.32 23.64 -24.59
N VAL A 111 7.95 23.52 -23.42
CA VAL A 111 8.79 22.34 -23.12
C VAL A 111 7.96 21.07 -23.12
N GLY A 112 6.80 21.04 -22.45
CA GLY A 112 5.90 19.87 -22.48
C GLY A 112 5.41 19.50 -23.89
N ALA A 113 5.05 20.50 -24.70
CA ALA A 113 4.68 20.25 -26.10
C ALA A 113 5.86 19.72 -26.93
N ALA A 114 7.09 20.19 -26.66
CA ALA A 114 8.28 19.71 -27.32
C ALA A 114 8.63 18.27 -26.94
N THR A 115 8.51 17.91 -25.65
CA THR A 115 8.79 16.55 -25.17
C THR A 115 7.81 15.51 -25.70
N LEU A 116 6.58 15.92 -26.07
CA LEU A 116 5.61 15.05 -26.75
C LEU A 116 5.73 15.06 -28.28
N TYR A 117 6.55 15.93 -28.87
CA TYR A 117 6.67 16.07 -30.33
C TYR A 117 7.43 14.88 -30.94
N SER A 118 8.53 14.45 -30.33
CA SER A 118 9.29 13.25 -30.70
C SER A 118 10.13 12.74 -29.52
N LEU A 119 10.56 11.47 -29.57
CA LEU A 119 11.47 10.92 -28.57
C LEU A 119 12.81 11.68 -28.54
N GLU A 120 13.34 12.05 -29.71
CA GLU A 120 14.56 12.85 -29.84
C GLU A 120 14.43 14.23 -29.17
N ALA A 121 13.28 14.91 -29.33
CA ALA A 121 13.02 16.18 -28.68
C ALA A 121 12.91 16.03 -27.15
N ASN A 122 12.34 14.91 -26.69
CA ASN A 122 12.25 14.58 -25.28
C ASN A 122 13.64 14.37 -24.67
N GLU A 123 14.48 13.54 -25.29
CA GLU A 123 15.85 13.28 -24.85
C GLU A 123 16.71 14.54 -24.87
N MET A 124 16.55 15.40 -25.87
CA MET A 124 17.21 16.71 -25.95
C MET A 124 16.85 17.61 -24.76
N MET A 125 15.55 17.71 -24.41
CA MET A 125 15.09 18.50 -23.27
C MET A 125 15.50 17.88 -21.93
N ALA A 126 15.49 16.55 -21.84
CA ALA A 126 15.89 15.81 -20.63
C ALA A 126 17.40 15.93 -20.36
N SER A 127 18.21 15.95 -21.42
CA SER A 127 19.67 16.02 -21.30
C SER A 127 20.18 17.41 -20.91
N ASP A 128 19.37 18.46 -21.12
CA ASP A 128 19.71 19.82 -20.68
C ASP A 128 19.38 20.00 -19.18
N GLU A 129 20.43 19.98 -18.36
CA GLU A 129 20.32 20.12 -16.91
C GLU A 129 19.63 21.43 -16.49
N GLY A 130 19.82 22.51 -17.24
CA GLY A 130 19.21 23.80 -16.98
C GLY A 130 17.69 23.76 -17.17
N VAL A 131 17.23 23.11 -18.24
CA VAL A 131 15.80 22.90 -18.52
C VAL A 131 15.16 22.08 -17.40
N VAL A 132 15.75 20.93 -17.07
CA VAL A 132 15.21 20.02 -16.06
C VAL A 132 15.18 20.68 -14.67
N LYS A 133 16.30 21.24 -14.20
CA LYS A 133 16.34 21.94 -12.90
C LYS A 133 15.40 23.14 -12.88
N GLY A 134 15.31 23.88 -13.98
CA GLY A 134 14.41 25.02 -14.11
C GLY A 134 12.93 24.63 -14.00
N LEU A 135 12.52 23.52 -14.61
CA LEU A 135 11.18 22.95 -14.47
C LEU A 135 10.91 22.50 -13.03
N VAL A 136 11.84 21.79 -12.40
CA VAL A 136 11.71 21.37 -11.00
C VAL A 136 11.61 22.58 -10.08
N CYS A 137 12.43 23.61 -10.27
CA CYS A 137 12.34 24.87 -9.52
C CYS A 137 10.96 25.54 -9.71
N ALA A 138 10.39 25.51 -10.91
CA ALA A 138 9.09 26.09 -11.21
C ALA A 138 7.92 25.43 -10.44
N LEU A 139 8.06 24.17 -10.01
CA LEU A 139 7.10 23.51 -9.11
C LEU A 139 6.98 24.21 -7.75
N GLY A 140 8.01 24.94 -7.31
CA GLY A 140 8.00 25.74 -6.08
C GLY A 140 7.44 27.15 -6.23
N SER A 141 6.86 27.51 -7.38
CA SER A 141 6.35 28.85 -7.62
C SER A 141 5.10 29.17 -6.79
N LYS A 142 4.97 30.43 -6.35
CA LYS A 142 3.71 30.95 -5.75
C LYS A 142 2.58 31.05 -6.79
N SER A 143 2.90 31.03 -8.07
CA SER A 143 1.91 31.12 -9.15
C SER A 143 1.36 29.76 -9.51
N ARG A 144 0.07 29.55 -9.24
CA ARG A 144 -0.67 28.32 -9.61
C ARG A 144 -0.59 27.99 -11.10
N ARG A 145 -0.56 29.01 -11.97
CA ARG A 145 -0.44 28.82 -13.41
C ARG A 145 0.91 28.21 -13.78
N ILE A 146 1.99 28.69 -13.14
CA ILE A 146 3.34 28.18 -13.38
C ILE A 146 3.44 26.75 -12.89
N VAL A 147 3.00 26.48 -11.65
CA VAL A 147 3.02 25.13 -11.06
C VAL A 147 2.26 24.14 -11.95
N LYS A 148 1.05 24.49 -12.41
CA LYS A 148 0.26 23.63 -13.29
C LYS A 148 0.98 23.35 -14.62
N ALA A 149 1.53 24.37 -15.26
CA ALA A 149 2.25 24.19 -16.52
C ALA A 149 3.53 23.36 -16.34
N ALA A 150 4.26 23.56 -15.24
CA ALA A 150 5.44 22.79 -14.88
C ALA A 150 5.08 21.32 -14.58
N LEU A 151 3.99 21.04 -13.86
CA LEU A 151 3.53 19.66 -13.62
C LEU A 151 3.21 18.92 -14.91
N HIS A 152 2.51 19.56 -15.86
CA HIS A 152 2.27 18.96 -17.17
C HIS A 152 3.59 18.72 -17.92
N ALA A 153 4.50 19.71 -17.96
CA ALA A 153 5.79 19.53 -18.62
C ALA A 153 6.65 18.42 -17.99
N VAL A 154 6.63 18.26 -16.67
CA VAL A 154 7.32 17.18 -15.96
C VAL A 154 6.69 15.83 -16.27
N MET A 155 5.35 15.75 -16.36
CA MET A 155 4.63 14.55 -16.79
C MET A 155 4.95 14.18 -18.24
N ASP A 156 5.01 15.18 -19.11
CA ASP A 156 5.33 14.99 -20.53
C ASP A 156 6.80 14.60 -20.72
N LEU A 157 7.71 15.10 -19.88
CA LEU A 157 9.13 14.72 -19.89
C LEU A 157 9.33 13.29 -19.36
N SER A 158 8.50 12.84 -18.40
CA SER A 158 8.60 11.49 -17.81
C SER A 158 8.18 10.35 -18.74
N THR A 159 7.69 10.65 -19.94
CA THR A 159 7.35 9.64 -20.96
C THR A 159 8.60 8.91 -21.48
N SER A 160 9.80 9.49 -21.38
CA SER A 160 11.07 8.83 -21.74
C SER A 160 11.84 8.34 -20.51
N PRO A 161 12.60 7.23 -20.59
CA PRO A 161 13.47 6.79 -19.51
C PRO A 161 14.50 7.85 -19.09
N VAL A 162 15.11 8.53 -20.08
CA VAL A 162 16.09 9.60 -19.84
C VAL A 162 15.46 10.76 -19.05
N GLY A 163 14.25 11.17 -19.44
CA GLY A 163 13.49 12.21 -18.73
C GLY A 163 13.23 11.84 -17.28
N ARG A 164 12.83 10.60 -17.00
CA ARG A 164 12.60 10.12 -15.62
C ARG A 164 13.87 10.14 -14.78
N GLU A 165 14.97 9.63 -15.33
CA GLU A 165 16.25 9.60 -14.63
C GLU A 165 16.77 11.02 -14.32
N GLN A 166 16.66 11.94 -15.28
CA GLN A 166 17.12 13.32 -15.11
C GLN A 166 16.23 14.12 -14.14
N LEU A 167 14.91 13.91 -14.18
CA LEU A 167 13.99 14.48 -13.19
C LEU A 167 14.32 14.00 -11.78
N TRP A 168 14.68 12.72 -11.63
CA TRP A 168 15.13 12.19 -10.36
C TRP A 168 16.42 12.87 -9.88
N LYS A 169 17.45 12.94 -10.73
CA LYS A 169 18.72 13.61 -10.43
C LYS A 169 18.53 15.09 -10.05
N ALA A 170 17.50 15.74 -10.59
CA ALA A 170 17.13 17.11 -10.25
C ALA A 170 16.27 17.25 -8.99
N SER A 171 16.10 16.19 -8.20
CA SER A 171 15.27 16.13 -6.99
C SER A 171 13.79 16.49 -7.20
N ALA A 172 13.23 16.07 -8.35
CA ALA A 172 11.80 16.30 -8.64
C ALA A 172 10.90 15.60 -7.62
N VAL A 173 11.22 14.37 -7.22
CA VAL A 173 10.38 13.56 -6.33
C VAL A 173 10.34 14.12 -4.91
N GLU A 174 11.48 14.55 -4.37
CA GLU A 174 11.57 15.19 -3.06
C GLU A 174 10.78 16.50 -3.03
N ARG A 175 10.81 17.26 -4.13
CA ARG A 175 10.02 18.48 -4.27
C ARG A 175 8.53 18.20 -4.35
N LEU A 176 8.12 17.19 -5.11
CA LEU A 176 6.72 16.78 -5.22
C LEU A 176 6.19 16.24 -3.88
N LEU A 177 6.95 15.39 -3.18
CA LEU A 177 6.61 14.90 -1.82
C LEU A 177 6.46 16.06 -0.83
N SER A 178 7.37 17.03 -0.88
CA SER A 178 7.31 18.24 -0.03
C SER A 178 6.07 19.07 -0.34
N PHE A 179 5.76 19.27 -1.62
CA PHE A 179 4.57 20.00 -2.07
C PHE A 179 3.29 19.27 -1.62
N PHE A 180 3.21 17.96 -1.85
CA PHE A 180 2.09 17.13 -1.43
C PHE A 180 1.86 17.25 0.08
N TYR A 181 2.91 17.13 0.89
CA TYR A 181 2.82 17.30 2.35
C TYR A 181 2.28 18.69 2.76
N GLN A 182 2.78 19.76 2.14
CA GLN A 182 2.34 21.13 2.46
C GLN A 182 0.85 21.35 2.15
N VAL A 183 0.37 20.83 1.03
CA VAL A 183 -1.02 20.99 0.60
C VAL A 183 -1.96 20.05 1.33
N ALA A 184 -1.52 18.82 1.63
CA ALA A 184 -2.29 17.86 2.42
C ALA A 184 -2.53 18.37 3.85
N LYS A 185 -1.53 18.99 4.49
CA LYS A 185 -1.63 19.58 5.85
C LYS A 185 -2.65 20.71 5.96
N THR A 186 -2.93 21.42 4.87
CA THR A 186 -3.72 22.67 4.90
C THR A 186 -5.22 22.50 4.61
N SER A 187 -5.73 21.27 4.48
CA SER A 187 -7.14 20.82 4.33
C SER A 187 -7.49 20.06 3.03
N ALA A 188 -6.51 19.73 2.17
CA ALA A 188 -6.81 19.06 0.90
C ALA A 188 -7.36 17.62 1.04
N ILE A 189 -7.01 16.89 2.10
CA ILE A 189 -7.58 15.57 2.35
C ILE A 189 -9.09 15.66 2.66
N SER A 190 -9.54 16.75 3.30
CA SER A 190 -10.96 17.06 3.50
C SER A 190 -11.62 17.66 2.24
N ALA A 191 -10.89 18.43 1.42
CA ALA A 191 -11.40 18.95 0.15
C ALA A 191 -11.59 17.87 -0.94
N VAL A 192 -10.78 16.82 -0.93
CA VAL A 192 -11.01 15.60 -1.73
C VAL A 192 -12.28 14.90 -1.26
N HIS A 193 -12.53 14.86 0.06
CA HIS A 193 -13.70 14.24 0.69
C HIS A 193 -15.02 15.02 0.48
N HIS A 194 -15.04 16.35 0.63
CA HIS A 194 -16.25 17.16 0.41
C HIS A 194 -16.74 17.16 -1.05
N SER A 195 -15.88 16.74 -1.99
CA SER A 195 -16.26 16.50 -3.38
C SER A 195 -16.87 15.11 -3.63
N MET A 196 -16.79 14.20 -2.65
CA MET A 196 -17.30 12.81 -2.73
C MET A 196 -18.73 12.67 -2.19
N GLU A 197 -19.13 13.44 -1.16
CA GLU A 197 -20.46 13.31 -0.52
C GLU A 197 -21.63 13.92 -1.30
N ARG A 198 -21.39 14.93 -2.17
CA ARG A 198 -22.45 15.49 -3.01
C ARG A 198 -22.64 14.65 -4.27
N GLY A 199 -23.27 13.49 -4.10
CA GLY A 199 -24.00 12.83 -5.17
C GLY A 199 -25.20 13.68 -5.56
N SER A 200 -25.06 14.52 -6.60
CA SER A 200 -26.21 15.02 -7.35
C SER A 200 -25.77 15.61 -8.69
N ASP A 201 -26.52 15.23 -9.71
CA ASP A 201 -26.52 15.77 -11.06
C ASP A 201 -26.40 17.29 -11.08
N VAL A 202 -25.19 17.83 -11.28
CA VAL A 202 -24.92 18.92 -12.22
C VAL A 202 -23.42 18.86 -12.54
N CYS A 203 -23.10 18.68 -13.81
CA CYS A 203 -21.79 18.98 -14.36
C CYS A 203 -21.47 20.48 -14.16
N SER A 204 -20.97 20.85 -12.98
CA SER A 204 -20.52 22.19 -12.67
C SER A 204 -19.00 22.21 -12.64
N ASN A 205 -18.40 22.95 -13.56
CA ASN A 205 -16.96 23.21 -13.74
C ASN A 205 -16.25 23.88 -12.52
N ARG A 206 -16.79 23.79 -11.31
CA ARG A 206 -16.31 24.48 -10.10
C ARG A 206 -15.82 23.49 -9.04
N ARG A 207 -14.73 22.78 -9.32
CA ARG A 207 -13.85 22.31 -8.23
C ARG A 207 -12.95 23.47 -7.78
N PRO A 208 -12.59 23.58 -6.49
CA PRO A 208 -11.54 24.49 -6.06
C PRO A 208 -10.27 24.20 -6.86
N VAL A 209 -9.62 25.25 -7.38
CA VAL A 209 -8.42 25.13 -8.25
C VAL A 209 -7.30 24.31 -7.59
N GLU A 210 -7.24 24.28 -6.26
CA GLU A 210 -6.28 23.53 -5.46
C GLU A 210 -6.41 22.00 -5.63
N GLY A 211 -7.64 21.46 -5.68
CA GLY A 211 -7.84 20.02 -5.84
C GLY A 211 -7.32 19.48 -7.18
N LYS A 212 -7.33 20.29 -8.24
CA LYS A 212 -6.79 19.91 -9.56
C LYS A 212 -5.26 19.87 -9.58
N ILE A 213 -4.59 20.73 -8.80
CA ILE A 213 -3.13 20.74 -8.71
C ILE A 213 -2.64 19.56 -7.89
N VAL A 214 -3.30 19.24 -6.78
CA VAL A 214 -2.97 18.05 -5.96
C VAL A 214 -3.11 16.77 -6.76
N ALA A 215 -4.18 16.64 -7.57
CA ALA A 215 -4.36 15.50 -8.45
C ALA A 215 -3.18 15.34 -9.44
N LEU A 216 -2.77 16.43 -10.11
CA LEU A 216 -1.63 16.41 -11.01
C LEU A 216 -0.30 16.11 -10.29
N VAL A 217 -0.11 16.61 -9.08
CA VAL A 217 1.08 16.28 -8.26
C VAL A 217 1.12 14.79 -7.98
N LEU A 218 -0.01 14.19 -7.58
CA LEU A 218 -0.11 12.76 -7.35
C LEU A 218 0.16 11.95 -8.62
N ASP A 219 -0.41 12.35 -9.77
CA ASP A 219 -0.15 11.67 -11.05
C ASP A 219 1.35 11.64 -11.38
N VAL A 220 2.03 12.79 -11.28
CA VAL A 220 3.47 12.87 -11.55
C VAL A 220 4.27 12.06 -10.53
N MET A 221 3.91 12.12 -9.25
CA MET A 221 4.58 11.35 -8.20
C MET A 221 4.48 9.84 -8.45
N VAL A 222 3.27 9.34 -8.70
CA VAL A 222 3.00 7.92 -8.94
C VAL A 222 3.80 7.43 -10.14
N ILE A 223 3.80 8.18 -11.26
CA ILE A 223 4.59 7.83 -12.44
C ILE A 223 6.08 7.75 -12.10
N LEU A 224 6.65 8.79 -11.50
CA LEU A 224 8.09 8.84 -11.22
C LEU A 224 8.52 7.75 -10.23
N ILE A 225 7.74 7.52 -9.17
CA ILE A 225 8.09 6.54 -8.11
C ILE A 225 7.93 5.10 -8.61
N ASN A 226 6.83 4.78 -9.29
CA ASN A 226 6.57 3.42 -9.77
C ASN A 226 7.52 2.98 -10.90
N THR A 227 8.13 3.94 -11.60
CA THR A 227 9.11 3.66 -12.67
C THR A 227 10.56 3.86 -12.25
N SER A 228 10.81 4.21 -10.98
CA SER A 228 12.16 4.38 -10.43
C SER A 228 12.81 3.05 -10.07
N THR A 229 14.14 3.01 -10.10
CA THR A 229 14.91 1.88 -9.57
C THR A 229 14.98 1.94 -8.04
N GLU A 230 15.23 0.80 -7.38
CA GLU A 230 15.38 0.74 -5.93
C GLU A 230 16.51 1.66 -5.42
N ILE A 231 17.62 1.75 -6.17
CA ILE A 231 18.76 2.62 -5.84
C ILE A 231 18.30 4.07 -5.71
N LEU A 232 17.50 4.55 -6.66
CA LEU A 232 16.99 5.91 -6.65
C LEU A 232 16.03 6.13 -5.47
N LEU A 233 15.10 5.21 -5.23
CA LEU A 233 14.17 5.28 -4.09
C LEU A 233 14.90 5.35 -2.73
N ASN A 234 16.04 4.67 -2.60
CA ASN A 234 16.86 4.70 -1.39
C ASN A 234 17.52 6.06 -1.13
N MET A 235 17.59 6.95 -2.14
CA MET A 235 18.12 8.31 -1.98
C MET A 235 17.10 9.27 -1.37
N ILE A 236 15.81 8.91 -1.29
CA ILE A 236 14.79 9.79 -0.72
C ILE A 236 15.07 10.00 0.78
N PRO A 237 15.16 11.25 1.27
CA PRO A 237 15.37 11.52 2.68
C PRO A 237 14.26 10.93 3.57
N ARG A 238 14.64 10.16 4.60
CA ARG A 238 13.70 9.50 5.54
C ARG A 238 12.68 10.46 6.16
N TYR A 239 13.08 11.70 6.46
CA TYR A 239 12.17 12.69 7.05
C TYR A 239 11.01 13.09 6.11
N LEU A 240 11.21 13.03 4.78
CA LEU A 240 10.15 13.28 3.79
C LEU A 240 9.19 12.10 3.73
N LEU A 241 9.72 10.88 3.72
CA LEU A 241 8.91 9.66 3.72
C LEU A 241 8.03 9.59 4.98
N ASN A 242 8.60 9.81 6.16
CA ASN A 242 7.85 9.79 7.44
C ASN A 242 6.71 10.82 7.48
N ARG A 243 6.79 11.90 6.70
CA ARG A 243 5.76 12.93 6.60
C ARG A 243 4.71 12.64 5.54
N SER A 244 5.11 12.01 4.43
CA SER A 244 4.26 11.81 3.25
C SER A 244 3.54 10.47 3.24
N LEU A 245 4.18 9.39 3.70
CA LEU A 245 3.61 8.03 3.72
C LEU A 245 2.27 7.95 4.48
N PRO A 246 2.12 8.48 5.70
CA PRO A 246 0.84 8.41 6.41
C PRO A 246 -0.30 9.09 5.64
N LEU A 247 0.00 10.19 4.94
CA LEU A 247 -0.98 10.93 4.15
C LEU A 247 -1.36 10.18 2.87
N LEU A 248 -0.40 9.51 2.22
CA LEU A 248 -0.65 8.64 1.07
C LEU A 248 -1.48 7.42 1.48
N GLN A 249 -1.17 6.80 2.62
CA GLN A 249 -1.95 5.69 3.18
C GLN A 249 -3.38 6.12 3.52
N GLU A 250 -3.57 7.28 4.15
CA GLU A 250 -4.91 7.82 4.43
C GLU A 250 -5.69 8.10 3.14
N LEU A 251 -5.03 8.69 2.13
CA LEU A 251 -5.63 8.91 0.82
C LEU A 251 -6.03 7.59 0.15
N TRP A 252 -5.14 6.59 0.20
CA TRP A 252 -5.39 5.28 -0.38
C TRP A 252 -6.56 4.56 0.30
N LYS A 253 -6.63 4.58 1.65
CA LYS A 253 -7.78 4.05 2.41
C LYS A 253 -9.11 4.71 2.02
N LYS A 254 -9.11 5.97 1.59
CA LYS A 254 -10.31 6.68 1.12
C LYS A 254 -10.68 6.36 -0.33
N ILE A 255 -9.69 6.02 -1.16
CA ILE A 255 -9.91 5.56 -2.54
C ILE A 255 -10.49 4.14 -2.52
N ARG A 256 -9.88 3.27 -1.71
CA ARG A 256 -10.26 1.89 -1.51
C ARG A 256 -11.61 1.79 -0.78
N GLY A 257 -12.64 1.25 -1.42
CA GLY A 257 -13.95 0.99 -0.80
C GLY A 257 -14.98 2.11 -0.94
N ALA A 258 -14.62 3.29 -1.42
CA ALA A 258 -15.63 4.21 -1.94
C ALA A 258 -16.14 3.64 -3.27
N SER A 259 -17.46 3.57 -3.47
CA SER A 259 -18.01 3.50 -4.83
C SER A 259 -17.55 4.76 -5.56
N ILE A 260 -16.37 4.69 -6.20
CA ILE A 260 -15.70 5.84 -6.81
C ILE A 260 -16.77 6.56 -7.63
N PRO A 261 -17.19 7.79 -7.27
CA PRO A 261 -18.07 8.53 -8.15
C PRO A 261 -17.32 8.58 -9.48
N ARG A 262 -17.96 8.21 -10.60
CA ARG A 262 -17.40 8.18 -11.97
C ARG A 262 -16.56 9.42 -12.37
N ASN A 263 -16.60 10.46 -11.56
CA ASN A 263 -15.85 11.70 -11.60
C ASN A 263 -14.39 11.64 -11.11
N TRP A 264 -13.92 10.61 -10.36
CA TRP A 264 -12.51 10.54 -9.96
C TRP A 264 -11.62 9.96 -11.06
N GLY A 265 -12.08 8.92 -11.76
CA GLY A 265 -11.43 8.37 -12.96
C GLY A 265 -11.35 9.33 -14.16
N ARG A 266 -11.90 10.55 -14.04
CA ARG A 266 -11.70 11.66 -15.00
C ARG A 266 -10.61 12.65 -14.59
N CYS A 267 -9.99 12.51 -13.42
CA CYS A 267 -9.09 13.52 -12.84
C CYS A 267 -7.73 13.00 -12.37
N LEU A 268 -7.62 11.70 -12.08
CA LEU A 268 -6.35 11.02 -11.86
C LEU A 268 -6.13 10.06 -13.02
N HIS A 269 -4.89 9.94 -13.45
CA HIS A 269 -4.49 9.06 -14.53
C HIS A 269 -4.00 7.69 -14.03
N PHE A 270 -3.90 7.51 -12.70
CA PHE A 270 -3.50 6.27 -12.05
C PHE A 270 -4.67 5.56 -11.34
N THR A 271 -4.51 4.25 -11.11
CA THR A 271 -5.46 3.36 -10.43
C THR A 271 -5.18 3.26 -8.93
N GLU A 272 -6.12 2.72 -8.14
CA GLU A 272 -5.86 2.48 -6.71
C GLU A 272 -4.65 1.56 -6.46
N TYR A 273 -4.38 0.63 -7.38
CA TYR A 273 -3.24 -0.28 -7.34
C TYR A 273 -1.92 0.44 -7.63
N ASP A 274 -1.91 1.42 -8.53
CA ASP A 274 -0.71 2.23 -8.78
C ASP A 274 -0.30 3.03 -7.52
N LEU A 275 -1.28 3.56 -6.79
CA LEU A 275 -1.03 4.24 -5.52
C LEU A 275 -0.58 3.25 -4.44
N ALA A 276 -1.18 2.06 -4.37
CA ALA A 276 -0.72 0.99 -3.49
C ALA A 276 0.75 0.63 -3.79
N SER A 277 1.11 0.53 -5.07
CA SER A 277 2.49 0.28 -5.52
C SER A 277 3.43 1.40 -5.10
N THR A 278 3.00 2.65 -5.23
CA THR A 278 3.78 3.81 -4.77
C THR A 278 4.03 3.73 -3.26
N ILE A 279 3.00 3.44 -2.46
CA ILE A 279 3.13 3.29 -1.01
C ILE A 279 4.08 2.14 -0.67
N PHE A 280 3.90 0.99 -1.31
CA PHE A 280 4.74 -0.19 -1.11
C PHE A 280 6.21 0.11 -1.40
N ARG A 281 6.51 0.65 -2.59
CA ARG A 281 7.86 1.04 -3.03
C ARG A 281 8.53 2.05 -2.10
N LEU A 282 7.79 3.05 -1.63
CA LEU A 282 8.31 4.03 -0.66
C LEU A 282 8.52 3.42 0.75
N SER A 283 7.85 2.31 1.07
CA SER A 283 7.89 1.65 2.38
C SER A 283 8.92 0.52 2.52
N MET A 284 9.47 0.01 1.42
CA MET A 284 10.35 -1.18 1.41
C MET A 284 11.50 -1.14 2.43
N LYS A 285 12.13 0.02 2.64
CA LYS A 285 13.22 0.21 3.64
C LYS A 285 12.83 1.08 4.83
N GLN A 286 11.53 1.34 4.99
CA GLN A 286 10.97 2.03 6.17
C GLN A 286 10.72 1.07 7.33
N ALA A 287 10.86 -0.24 7.13
CA ALA A 287 10.75 -1.22 8.19
C ALA A 287 11.81 -0.94 9.28
N ASN A 288 11.44 -0.14 10.27
CA ASN A 288 11.80 -0.46 11.63
C ASN A 288 10.94 -1.67 11.97
N PRO A 289 11.48 -2.91 11.98
CA PRO A 289 10.82 -3.93 12.75
C PRO A 289 10.57 -3.28 14.11
N ALA A 290 9.35 -3.36 14.63
CA ALA A 290 9.14 -3.03 16.02
C ALA A 290 10.01 -4.04 16.79
N ILE A 291 11.26 -3.65 17.09
CA ILE A 291 12.23 -4.49 17.77
C ILE A 291 11.68 -4.60 19.18
N CYS A 292 11.00 -5.70 19.46
CA CYS A 292 10.78 -6.11 20.81
C CYS A 292 12.09 -6.72 21.31
N GLU A 293 12.58 -6.26 22.45
CA GLU A 293 13.72 -6.90 23.11
C GLU A 293 13.31 -8.35 23.41
N ILE A 294 14.12 -9.30 22.94
CA ILE A 294 13.88 -10.75 23.07
C ILE A 294 13.59 -11.12 24.53
N ASP A 295 14.30 -10.48 25.47
CA ASP A 295 14.10 -10.65 26.89
C ASP A 295 12.68 -10.28 27.35
N LYS A 296 12.07 -9.23 26.80
CA LYS A 296 10.70 -8.86 27.14
C LYS A 296 9.68 -9.92 26.71
N ILE A 297 9.88 -10.53 25.54
CA ILE A 297 9.01 -11.64 25.07
C ILE A 297 9.21 -12.86 25.95
N ARG A 298 10.46 -13.25 26.19
CA ARG A 298 10.79 -14.39 27.06
C ARG A 298 10.17 -14.20 28.45
N ILE A 299 10.32 -13.02 29.05
CA ILE A 299 9.77 -12.69 30.36
C ILE A 299 8.25 -12.69 30.34
N SER A 300 7.63 -12.16 29.27
CA SER A 300 6.16 -12.15 29.13
C SER A 300 5.58 -13.56 29.11
N ILE A 301 6.24 -14.51 28.45
CA ILE A 301 5.72 -15.88 28.26
C ILE A 301 6.14 -16.81 29.41
N PHE A 302 7.42 -16.76 29.83
CA PHE A 302 8.01 -17.72 30.77
C PHE A 302 8.29 -17.13 32.16
N GLY A 303 8.04 -15.84 32.37
CA GLY A 303 8.32 -15.14 33.62
C GLY A 303 9.78 -14.67 33.76
N ASN A 304 10.05 -14.01 34.88
CA ASN A 304 11.33 -13.33 35.12
C ASN A 304 12.53 -14.29 35.15
N GLU A 305 12.36 -15.49 35.72
CA GLU A 305 13.44 -16.45 35.89
C GLU A 305 13.84 -17.12 34.56
N ILE A 306 15.14 -17.11 34.25
CA ILE A 306 15.68 -17.75 33.03
C ILE A 306 15.48 -19.27 33.09
N SER A 307 15.57 -19.85 34.29
CA SER A 307 15.34 -21.27 34.56
C SER A 307 13.98 -21.77 34.07
N ASN A 308 12.95 -20.92 34.02
CA ASN A 308 11.63 -21.30 33.51
C ASN A 308 11.67 -21.60 32.01
N PHE A 309 12.40 -20.79 31.24
CA PHE A 309 12.58 -21.03 29.81
C PHE A 309 13.47 -22.25 29.56
N GLU A 310 14.54 -22.42 30.32
CA GLU A 310 15.40 -23.62 30.22
C GLU A 310 14.63 -24.89 30.57
N ASN A 311 13.82 -24.86 31.63
CA ASN A 311 12.91 -25.95 31.99
C ASN A 311 11.89 -26.21 30.89
N PHE A 312 11.38 -25.15 30.24
CA PHE A 312 10.49 -25.28 29.09
C PHE A 312 11.16 -26.05 27.94
N MET A 313 12.35 -25.60 27.54
CA MET A 313 13.14 -26.22 26.47
C MET A 313 13.49 -27.68 26.76
N LEU A 314 13.79 -28.02 28.02
CA LEU A 314 14.18 -29.38 28.39
C LEU A 314 12.99 -30.35 28.49
N LYS A 315 11.83 -29.89 28.98
CA LYS A 315 10.71 -30.78 29.34
C LYS A 315 9.56 -30.78 28.34
N TYR A 316 9.34 -29.66 27.64
CA TYR A 316 8.12 -29.44 26.87
C TYR A 316 8.38 -29.23 25.40
N TRP A 317 9.42 -28.48 25.00
CA TRP A 317 9.74 -28.23 23.60
C TRP A 317 9.83 -29.52 22.79
N GLU A 318 8.99 -29.65 21.77
CA GLU A 318 8.80 -30.83 20.91
C GLU A 318 8.36 -32.12 21.63
N ASN A 319 8.17 -32.07 22.94
CA ASN A 319 7.98 -33.24 23.79
C ASN A 319 6.54 -33.37 24.31
N SER A 320 5.97 -32.30 24.88
CA SER A 320 4.64 -32.39 25.50
C SER A 320 3.90 -31.05 25.51
N PRO A 321 2.55 -31.06 25.47
CA PRO A 321 1.75 -29.84 25.61
C PRO A 321 1.97 -29.18 26.96
N PHE A 322 1.95 -27.85 26.98
CA PHE A 322 2.20 -27.08 28.19
C PHE A 322 1.27 -25.88 28.29
N LEU A 323 0.54 -25.77 29.40
CA LEU A 323 -0.31 -24.62 29.70
C LEU A 323 0.47 -23.61 30.54
N LEU A 324 0.66 -22.43 29.98
CA LEU A 324 1.12 -21.24 30.67
C LEU A 324 -0.11 -20.44 31.07
N SER A 325 -0.60 -20.66 32.30
CA SER A 325 -1.74 -19.91 32.83
C SER A 325 -1.37 -18.43 32.93
N GLY A 326 -2.25 -17.58 32.41
CA GLY A 326 -2.13 -16.13 32.42
C GLY A 326 -2.11 -15.59 33.85
N SER A 327 -0.96 -15.68 34.51
CA SER A 327 -0.71 -14.86 35.68
C SER A 327 -0.80 -13.40 35.23
N SER A 328 -1.32 -12.54 36.09
CA SER A 328 -1.46 -11.09 35.98
C SER A 328 -0.38 -10.34 35.19
N ASN A 329 0.82 -10.92 35.07
CA ASN A 329 2.02 -10.38 34.45
C ASN A 329 1.85 -9.96 32.97
N ILE A 330 1.15 -10.67 32.07
CA ILE A 330 1.08 -10.29 30.63
C ILE A 330 0.32 -8.97 30.41
N LEU A 331 -0.61 -8.64 31.30
CA LEU A 331 -1.39 -7.40 31.30
C LEU A 331 -0.83 -6.32 32.25
N GLU A 332 0.29 -6.57 32.94
CA GLU A 332 0.98 -5.54 33.72
C GLU A 332 1.64 -4.48 32.82
N LYS A 333 1.79 -3.26 33.36
CA LYS A 333 2.30 -2.07 32.63
C LYS A 333 3.66 -2.27 31.95
N ASP A 334 4.45 -3.26 32.39
CA ASP A 334 5.80 -3.52 31.87
C ASP A 334 5.80 -4.31 30.54
N ASN A 335 4.69 -4.99 30.20
CA ASN A 335 4.56 -5.81 28.99
C ASN A 335 3.88 -5.04 27.84
N ALA A 336 4.52 -3.95 27.41
CA ALA A 336 3.97 -3.00 26.46
C ALA A 336 3.50 -3.60 25.13
N VAL A 337 4.14 -4.66 24.61
CA VAL A 337 3.77 -5.21 23.27
C VAL A 337 2.50 -6.06 23.34
N PHE A 338 2.41 -7.00 24.27
CA PHE A 338 1.23 -7.86 24.45
C PHE A 338 0.02 -7.05 24.93
N SER A 339 0.19 -6.22 25.97
CA SER A 339 -0.87 -5.34 26.46
C SER A 339 -1.34 -4.34 25.39
N SER A 340 -0.42 -3.76 24.61
CA SER A 340 -0.79 -2.86 23.51
C SER A 340 -1.55 -3.58 22.40
N LEU A 341 -1.24 -4.86 22.10
CA LEU A 341 -1.99 -5.62 21.10
C LEU A 341 -3.43 -5.84 21.56
N VAL A 342 -3.61 -6.34 22.78
CA VAL A 342 -4.95 -6.54 23.39
C VAL A 342 -5.72 -5.22 23.42
N HIS A 343 -5.09 -4.13 23.86
CA HIS A 343 -5.71 -2.80 23.85
C HIS A 343 -6.05 -2.26 22.46
N SER A 344 -5.31 -2.63 21.39
CA SER A 344 -5.70 -2.23 20.03
C SER A 344 -6.88 -3.01 19.48
N LEU A 345 -7.13 -4.22 19.96
CA LEU A 345 -8.27 -5.01 19.54
C LEU A 345 -9.55 -4.60 20.29
N ASN A 346 -9.41 -4.21 21.57
CA ASN A 346 -10.44 -3.80 22.54
C ASN A 346 -11.89 -3.86 22.04
N PRO A 347 -12.45 -5.07 21.88
CA PRO A 347 -13.70 -5.25 21.20
C PRO A 347 -14.86 -4.82 22.09
N THR A 348 -15.61 -3.79 21.68
CA THR A 348 -16.86 -3.41 22.36
C THR A 348 -18.00 -4.36 22.00
N SER A 349 -17.93 -5.02 20.84
CA SER A 349 -18.87 -6.04 20.36
C SER A 349 -18.18 -7.02 19.40
N THR A 350 -18.84 -8.14 19.09
CA THR A 350 -18.38 -9.08 18.07
C THR A 350 -18.36 -8.48 16.67
N ASP A 351 -19.32 -7.61 16.36
CA ASP A 351 -19.39 -6.94 15.05
C ASP A 351 -18.20 -6.00 14.85
N ASP A 352 -17.74 -5.32 15.92
CA ASP A 352 -16.54 -4.46 15.86
C ASP A 352 -15.28 -5.28 15.49
N VAL A 353 -15.14 -6.49 16.05
CA VAL A 353 -14.03 -7.40 15.69
C VAL A 353 -14.13 -7.81 14.22
N LEU A 354 -15.31 -8.23 13.78
CA LEU A 354 -15.53 -8.65 12.40
C LEU A 354 -15.28 -7.50 11.43
N ASP A 355 -15.70 -6.28 11.74
CA ASP A 355 -15.45 -5.10 10.91
C ASP A 355 -13.97 -4.76 10.83
N SER A 356 -13.25 -4.80 11.96
CA SER A 356 -11.80 -4.59 12.00
C SER A 356 -11.03 -5.61 11.13
N ILE A 357 -11.53 -6.85 11.04
CA ILE A 357 -10.91 -7.92 10.25
C ILE A 357 -11.29 -7.80 8.77
N LEU A 358 -12.60 -7.73 8.49
CA LEU A 358 -13.14 -7.90 7.15
C LEU A 358 -13.02 -6.64 6.30
N MET A 359 -13.07 -5.44 6.90
CA MET A 359 -13.12 -4.18 6.16
C MET A 359 -11.80 -3.41 6.14
N GLU A 360 -10.99 -3.50 7.20
CA GLU A 360 -9.77 -2.70 7.29
C GLU A 360 -8.54 -3.37 6.65
N LEU A 361 -8.48 -4.70 6.67
CA LEU A 361 -7.29 -5.45 6.29
C LEU A 361 -7.15 -5.60 4.77
N VAL A 362 -5.92 -5.88 4.33
CA VAL A 362 -5.54 -6.05 2.93
C VAL A 362 -5.10 -7.49 2.66
N SER A 363 -5.25 -7.92 1.40
CA SER A 363 -4.60 -9.15 0.93
C SER A 363 -3.08 -8.99 1.03
N CYS A 364 -2.43 -9.98 1.62
CA CYS A 364 -0.97 -10.09 1.70
C CYS A 364 -0.62 -11.45 1.09
N PRO A 365 -0.45 -11.51 -0.23
CA PRO A 365 -0.11 -12.76 -0.89
C PRO A 365 1.25 -13.26 -0.41
N PRO A 366 1.42 -14.58 -0.26
CA PRO A 366 2.72 -15.14 0.10
C PRO A 366 3.73 -14.77 -0.99
N LEU A 367 4.93 -14.34 -0.57
CA LEU A 367 6.08 -14.24 -1.44
C LEU A 367 6.73 -15.63 -1.49
N ALA A 368 6.99 -16.12 -2.69
CA ALA A 368 7.73 -17.37 -2.84
C ALA A 368 9.14 -17.21 -2.26
N SER A 369 9.65 -18.24 -1.60
CA SER A 369 10.95 -18.20 -0.92
C SER A 369 12.13 -18.01 -1.87
N ASP A 370 11.96 -18.37 -3.14
CA ASP A 370 12.92 -18.22 -4.25
C ASP A 370 12.80 -16.86 -4.98
N GLU A 371 11.83 -16.02 -4.61
CA GLU A 371 11.65 -14.71 -5.22
C GLU A 371 12.73 -13.73 -4.74
N LEU A 372 13.76 -13.57 -5.58
CA LEU A 372 14.89 -12.67 -5.33
C LEU A 372 14.68 -11.28 -5.92
N ASP A 373 13.75 -11.11 -6.86
CA ASP A 373 13.47 -9.82 -7.50
C ASP A 373 12.08 -9.31 -7.13
N ILE A 374 12.04 -8.38 -6.18
CA ILE A 374 10.81 -7.73 -5.75
C ILE A 374 10.04 -7.05 -6.91
N ASN A 375 10.70 -6.74 -8.04
CA ASN A 375 10.01 -6.19 -9.20
C ASN A 375 9.17 -7.26 -9.94
N CYS A 376 9.57 -8.54 -9.91
CA CYS A 376 8.79 -9.64 -10.44
C CYS A 376 7.45 -9.73 -9.70
N PHE A 377 7.50 -9.83 -8.37
CA PHE A 377 6.32 -9.75 -7.49
C PHE A 377 5.45 -8.52 -7.80
N MET A 378 6.04 -7.33 -7.96
CA MET A 378 5.29 -6.11 -8.25
C MET A 378 4.58 -6.15 -9.61
N ASN A 379 5.17 -6.80 -10.61
CA ASN A 379 4.55 -6.98 -11.91
C ASN A 379 3.38 -7.96 -11.84
N GLU A 380 3.51 -9.05 -11.08
CA GLU A 380 2.44 -10.00 -10.83
C GLU A 380 1.26 -9.37 -10.08
N MET A 381 1.57 -8.52 -9.08
CA MET A 381 0.58 -7.89 -8.20
C MET A 381 0.03 -6.56 -8.72
N ASN A 382 0.41 -6.13 -9.93
CA ASN A 382 0.11 -4.81 -10.51
C ASN A 382 -1.40 -4.43 -10.51
N SER A 383 -2.30 -5.42 -10.41
CA SER A 383 -3.75 -5.21 -10.39
C SER A 383 -4.45 -5.75 -9.14
N SER A 384 -3.69 -6.18 -8.13
CA SER A 384 -4.24 -6.79 -6.91
C SER A 384 -3.58 -6.28 -5.63
N LEU A 385 -2.51 -5.49 -5.71
CA LEU A 385 -1.82 -4.98 -4.54
C LEU A 385 -2.73 -4.08 -3.71
N GLY A 386 -2.95 -4.47 -2.45
CA GLY A 386 -3.87 -3.77 -1.56
C GLY A 386 -5.36 -4.05 -1.83
N SER A 387 -5.68 -5.09 -2.61
CA SER A 387 -7.04 -5.63 -2.72
C SER A 387 -7.61 -6.04 -1.35
N PRO A 388 -8.94 -6.18 -1.21
CA PRO A 388 -9.56 -6.81 -0.04
C PRO A 388 -9.01 -8.21 0.20
N LEU A 389 -9.22 -8.75 1.41
CA LEU A 389 -8.79 -10.11 1.74
C LEU A 389 -9.32 -11.12 0.70
N ILE A 390 -8.49 -12.07 0.30
CA ILE A 390 -8.85 -13.10 -0.67
C ILE A 390 -9.19 -14.38 0.08
N TYR A 391 -10.40 -14.91 -0.14
CA TYR A 391 -10.82 -16.17 0.46
C TYR A 391 -9.93 -17.34 0.03
N GLY A 392 -9.62 -18.23 0.96
CA GLY A 392 -8.74 -19.39 0.75
C GLY A 392 -7.25 -19.06 0.82
N GLN A 393 -6.87 -17.84 0.46
CA GLN A 393 -5.51 -17.33 0.61
C GLN A 393 -5.31 -16.69 1.99
N ASP A 394 -5.97 -15.57 2.24
CA ASP A 394 -5.80 -14.78 3.47
C ASP A 394 -6.80 -15.19 4.56
N ILE A 395 -8.03 -15.51 4.17
CA ILE A 395 -9.14 -15.72 5.10
C ILE A 395 -9.94 -16.97 4.74
N ARG A 396 -10.36 -17.73 5.74
CA ARG A 396 -11.27 -18.86 5.61
C ARG A 396 -12.43 -18.69 6.58
N VAL A 397 -13.60 -19.07 6.12
CA VAL A 397 -14.84 -19.10 6.90
C VAL A 397 -15.31 -20.53 6.85
N LEU A 398 -15.20 -21.25 7.97
CA LEU A 398 -15.32 -22.70 8.02
C LEU A 398 -15.98 -23.20 9.31
N LYS A 399 -16.57 -24.38 9.25
CA LYS A 399 -17.24 -25.04 10.38
C LYS A 399 -17.00 -26.55 10.32
N ALA A 400 -16.70 -27.16 11.46
CA ALA A 400 -16.58 -28.60 11.57
C ALA A 400 -17.99 -29.19 11.66
N ARG A 401 -18.32 -30.10 10.75
CA ARG A 401 -19.61 -30.79 10.71
C ARG A 401 -19.41 -32.29 10.84
N GLU A 402 -20.23 -32.93 11.65
CA GLU A 402 -20.29 -34.39 11.73
C GLU A 402 -20.92 -34.95 10.45
N LEU A 403 -20.23 -35.92 9.85
CA LEU A 403 -20.77 -36.72 8.75
C LEU A 403 -21.13 -38.09 9.28
N THR A 404 -22.39 -38.49 9.14
CA THR A 404 -22.82 -39.87 9.36
C THR A 404 -22.44 -40.71 8.15
N ALA A 405 -21.33 -41.44 8.24
CA ALA A 405 -21.06 -42.51 7.29
C ALA A 405 -21.78 -43.78 7.78
N GLU A 406 -22.87 -44.16 7.11
CA GLU A 406 -23.68 -45.36 7.46
C GLU A 406 -22.88 -46.68 7.43
N SER A 407 -21.64 -46.67 6.90
CA SER A 407 -20.78 -47.84 6.73
C SER A 407 -19.61 -47.96 7.70
N LEU A 408 -19.29 -46.94 8.52
CA LEU A 408 -18.19 -46.97 9.49
C LEU A 408 -18.67 -46.36 10.81
N LYS A 409 -18.62 -47.11 11.91
CA LYS A 409 -19.00 -46.69 13.28
C LYS A 409 -18.10 -45.57 13.87
N ASN A 410 -17.37 -44.83 13.04
CA ASN A 410 -16.44 -43.79 13.45
C ASN A 410 -17.01 -42.43 13.02
N TYR A 411 -17.34 -41.59 14.01
CA TYR A 411 -17.77 -40.21 13.77
C TYR A 411 -16.55 -39.40 13.30
N VAL A 412 -16.50 -39.05 12.02
CA VAL A 412 -15.45 -38.17 11.47
C VAL A 412 -16.06 -36.80 11.21
N LYS A 413 -15.58 -35.78 11.94
CA LYS A 413 -15.89 -34.38 11.64
C LYS A 413 -15.10 -33.95 10.40
N LYS A 414 -15.75 -33.25 9.47
CA LYS A 414 -15.12 -32.64 8.30
C LYS A 414 -15.34 -31.14 8.28
N GLU A 415 -14.35 -30.40 7.79
CA GLU A 415 -14.43 -28.96 7.60
C GLU A 415 -15.31 -28.63 6.40
N VAL A 416 -16.33 -27.82 6.63
CA VAL A 416 -17.20 -27.25 5.60
C VAL A 416 -16.84 -25.78 5.44
N HIS A 417 -16.46 -25.40 4.23
CA HIS A 417 -16.14 -24.04 3.85
C HIS A 417 -17.40 -23.29 3.42
N PHE A 418 -17.56 -22.04 3.87
CA PHE A 418 -18.74 -21.24 3.55
C PHE A 418 -18.76 -20.76 2.09
N PHE A 419 -17.61 -20.34 1.56
CA PHE A 419 -17.47 -20.05 0.13
C PHE A 419 -16.86 -21.25 -0.58
N GLU A 420 -17.32 -21.54 -1.79
CA GLU A 420 -16.71 -22.55 -2.64
C GLU A 420 -15.38 -22.04 -3.21
N ASN A 421 -14.33 -22.86 -3.14
CA ASN A 421 -13.09 -22.62 -3.86
C ASN A 421 -13.30 -22.91 -5.36
N GLY A 422 -13.92 -21.97 -6.06
CA GLY A 422 -14.07 -22.01 -7.51
C GLY A 422 -12.83 -21.48 -8.25
N MET A 423 -12.85 -21.55 -9.59
CA MET A 423 -11.79 -21.00 -10.46
C MET A 423 -11.57 -19.48 -10.32
N ARG A 424 -12.52 -18.74 -9.72
CA ARG A 424 -12.43 -17.29 -9.52
C ARG A 424 -12.10 -16.96 -8.07
N LYS A 425 -11.14 -16.06 -7.87
CA LYS A 425 -10.81 -15.50 -6.55
C LYS A 425 -12.04 -14.80 -5.96
N VAL A 426 -12.35 -15.08 -4.70
CA VAL A 426 -13.42 -14.42 -3.95
C VAL A 426 -12.78 -13.36 -3.06
N PHE A 427 -13.08 -12.09 -3.32
CA PHE A 427 -12.64 -10.96 -2.52
C PHE A 427 -13.65 -10.68 -1.41
N ILE A 428 -13.18 -10.47 -0.18
CA ILE A 428 -14.01 -10.06 0.95
C ILE A 428 -14.23 -8.55 0.89
N ASP A 429 -15.05 -8.14 -0.07
CA ASP A 429 -15.56 -6.78 -0.21
C ASP A 429 -16.84 -6.57 0.63
N GLY A 430 -17.51 -5.42 0.49
CA GLY A 430 -18.68 -5.09 1.32
C GLY A 430 -19.78 -6.17 1.33
N ASP A 431 -20.12 -6.72 0.16
CA ASP A 431 -21.15 -7.75 0.04
C ASP A 431 -20.71 -9.08 0.66
N ASN A 432 -19.48 -9.53 0.35
CA ASN A 432 -18.99 -10.81 0.88
C ASN A 432 -18.63 -10.72 2.37
N ALA A 433 -18.24 -9.56 2.87
CA ALA A 433 -18.06 -9.33 4.30
C ALA A 433 -19.37 -9.43 5.07
N GLN A 434 -20.46 -8.89 4.52
CA GLN A 434 -21.78 -9.07 5.13
C GLN A 434 -22.17 -10.56 5.20
N LYS A 435 -21.91 -11.33 4.13
CA LYS A 435 -22.10 -12.78 4.14
C LYS A 435 -21.20 -13.49 5.16
N CYS A 436 -19.96 -13.03 5.38
CA CYS A 436 -19.08 -13.56 6.43
C CYS A 436 -19.69 -13.33 7.83
N LYS A 437 -20.28 -12.15 8.09
CA LYS A 437 -20.96 -11.87 9.36
C LYS A 437 -22.17 -12.79 9.57
N GLU A 438 -22.98 -12.99 8.53
CA GLU A 438 -24.10 -13.95 8.57
C GLU A 438 -23.62 -15.38 8.80
N ALA A 439 -22.54 -15.80 8.14
CA ALA A 439 -21.93 -17.11 8.36
C ALA A 439 -21.45 -17.27 9.81
N PHE A 440 -20.83 -16.24 10.38
CA PHE A 440 -20.39 -16.23 11.77
C PHE A 440 -21.57 -16.44 12.73
N GLN A 441 -22.68 -15.73 12.52
CA GLN A 441 -23.91 -15.92 13.31
C GLN A 441 -24.47 -17.35 13.19
N ASN A 442 -24.22 -18.04 12.08
CA ASN A 442 -24.61 -19.43 11.83
C ASN A 442 -23.59 -20.48 12.35
N GLY A 443 -22.63 -20.06 13.17
CA GLY A 443 -21.69 -20.96 13.82
C GLY A 443 -20.42 -21.25 13.03
N PHE A 444 -20.10 -20.45 12.00
CA PHE A 444 -18.83 -20.58 11.28
C PHE A 444 -17.72 -19.79 11.98
N THR A 445 -16.53 -20.38 12.03
CA THR A 445 -15.30 -19.71 12.48
C THR A 445 -14.71 -18.88 11.35
N VAL A 446 -14.27 -17.67 11.68
CA VAL A 446 -13.45 -16.83 10.80
C VAL A 446 -11.98 -17.07 11.17
N ALA A 447 -11.21 -17.63 10.24
CA ALA A 447 -9.79 -17.91 10.37
C ALA A 447 -9.01 -17.01 9.41
N LEU A 448 -8.18 -16.12 9.96
CA LEU A 448 -7.35 -15.18 9.22
C LEU A 448 -5.88 -15.58 9.32
N ARG A 449 -5.20 -15.64 8.17
CA ARG A 449 -3.80 -16.01 8.05
C ARG A 449 -2.88 -14.80 7.95
N GLY A 450 -1.65 -14.96 8.43
CA GLY A 450 -0.58 -14.00 8.21
C GLY A 450 -0.80 -12.65 8.92
N MET A 451 -1.11 -12.68 10.21
CA MET A 451 -1.33 -11.48 11.02
C MET A 451 -0.05 -10.66 11.23
N GLU A 452 1.11 -11.28 11.14
CA GLU A 452 2.42 -10.64 11.14
C GLU A 452 2.58 -9.66 9.96
N PHE A 453 1.93 -9.89 8.83
CA PHE A 453 1.92 -8.96 7.70
C PHE A 453 0.94 -7.79 7.87
N ARG A 454 0.08 -7.84 8.89
CA ARG A 454 -1.08 -6.94 9.06
C ARG A 454 -1.03 -6.12 10.35
N SER A 455 -0.23 -6.55 11.32
CA SER A 455 -0.06 -5.86 12.59
C SER A 455 1.41 -5.78 12.95
N ALA A 456 1.95 -4.57 13.04
CA ALA A 456 3.32 -4.33 13.47
C ALA A 456 3.61 -4.90 14.86
N LYS A 457 2.59 -5.01 15.73
CA LYS A 457 2.72 -5.62 17.06
C LYS A 457 2.82 -7.13 16.98
N VAL A 458 2.00 -7.77 16.13
CA VAL A 458 2.10 -9.22 15.90
C VAL A 458 3.43 -9.55 15.22
N ALA A 459 3.86 -8.76 14.25
CA ALA A 459 5.17 -8.87 13.61
C ALA A 459 6.32 -8.81 14.63
N ALA A 460 6.23 -7.90 15.61
CA ALA A 460 7.23 -7.79 16.68
C ALA A 460 7.30 -9.06 17.55
N ILE A 461 6.13 -9.61 17.92
CA ILE A 461 6.05 -10.84 18.72
C ILE A 461 6.58 -12.02 17.91
N ALA A 462 6.13 -12.20 16.66
CA ALA A 462 6.58 -13.25 15.76
C ALA A 462 8.09 -13.20 15.56
N LYS A 463 8.64 -12.01 15.23
CA LYS A 463 10.10 -11.85 15.04
C LYS A 463 10.89 -12.15 16.30
N GLY A 464 10.40 -11.75 17.47
CA GLY A 464 11.13 -12.02 18.68
C GLY A 464 11.02 -13.48 19.15
N LEU A 465 9.93 -14.19 18.82
CA LEU A 465 9.85 -15.65 18.98
C LEU A 465 10.77 -16.40 18.02
N GLU A 466 10.83 -15.99 16.75
CA GLU A 466 11.77 -16.50 15.75
C GLU A 466 13.20 -16.48 16.30
N VAL A 467 13.62 -15.32 16.83
CA VAL A 467 14.96 -15.17 17.41
C VAL A 467 15.12 -15.93 18.73
N LEU A 468 14.10 -15.94 19.61
CA LEU A 468 14.16 -16.63 20.90
C LEU A 468 14.37 -18.15 20.74
N PHE A 469 13.71 -18.76 19.76
CA PHE A 469 13.79 -20.19 19.50
C PHE A 469 14.86 -20.57 18.46
N GLY A 470 15.50 -19.59 17.82
CA GLY A 470 16.50 -19.81 16.77
C GLY A 470 15.91 -20.51 15.53
N GLN A 471 14.65 -20.21 15.20
CA GLN A 471 13.89 -20.86 14.13
C GLN A 471 13.80 -19.96 12.90
N PRO A 472 13.60 -20.49 11.68
CA PRO A 472 13.58 -19.70 10.44
C PRO A 472 12.46 -18.66 10.39
N SER A 473 11.28 -18.98 10.93
CA SER A 473 10.11 -18.10 10.83
C SER A 473 9.08 -18.38 11.92
N VAL A 474 8.22 -17.39 12.16
CA VAL A 474 7.01 -17.56 12.98
C VAL A 474 5.81 -16.97 12.23
N GLY A 475 4.87 -17.82 11.85
CA GLY A 475 3.58 -17.42 11.29
C GLY A 475 2.57 -17.08 12.38
N ALA A 476 1.61 -16.20 12.10
CA ALA A 476 0.55 -15.85 13.05
C ALA A 476 -0.85 -15.94 12.41
N ASN A 477 -1.70 -16.80 12.98
CA ASN A 477 -3.07 -17.01 12.52
C ASN A 477 -4.08 -16.60 13.60
N LEU A 478 -5.12 -15.87 13.23
CA LEU A 478 -6.18 -15.40 14.14
C LEU A 478 -7.47 -16.19 13.91
N TYR A 479 -8.09 -16.66 14.99
CA TYR A 479 -9.32 -17.45 14.93
C TYR A 479 -10.40 -16.83 15.81
N LEU A 480 -11.49 -16.41 15.16
CA LEU A 480 -12.71 -15.95 15.83
C LEU A 480 -13.80 -17.02 15.68
N THR A 481 -14.21 -17.62 16.79
CA THR A 481 -15.19 -18.72 16.82
C THR A 481 -16.42 -18.30 17.64
N PRO A 482 -17.65 -18.44 17.10
CA PRO A 482 -18.89 -18.11 17.82
C PRO A 482 -19.21 -19.14 18.92
N PRO A 483 -20.05 -18.79 19.91
CA PRO A 483 -20.46 -19.71 20.96
C PRO A 483 -21.13 -20.98 20.41
N GLY A 484 -20.91 -22.10 21.09
CA GLY A 484 -21.51 -23.40 20.75
C GLY A 484 -21.02 -24.01 19.44
N SER A 485 -19.82 -23.62 18.99
CA SER A 485 -19.32 -24.03 17.67
C SER A 485 -17.88 -24.52 17.68
N GLN A 486 -17.54 -25.24 16.62
CA GLN A 486 -16.20 -25.75 16.31
C GLN A 486 -15.86 -25.38 14.87
N GLY A 487 -14.71 -24.75 14.67
CA GLY A 487 -14.21 -24.37 13.35
C GLY A 487 -13.53 -25.53 12.64
N LEU A 488 -12.36 -25.92 13.14
CA LEU A 488 -11.52 -26.94 12.54
C LEU A 488 -11.87 -28.32 13.08
N ALA A 489 -11.78 -29.34 12.22
CA ALA A 489 -11.87 -30.73 12.64
C ALA A 489 -10.60 -31.12 13.43
N ARG A 490 -10.61 -32.28 14.08
CA ARG A 490 -9.41 -32.78 14.77
C ARG A 490 -8.26 -33.01 13.78
N HIS A 491 -7.12 -32.38 14.03
CA HIS A 491 -5.93 -32.42 13.18
C HIS A 491 -4.66 -32.30 14.02
N TYR A 492 -3.49 -32.47 13.40
CA TYR A 492 -2.21 -32.09 13.98
C TYR A 492 -1.47 -31.19 13.00
N ASP A 493 -0.56 -30.37 13.52
CA ASP A 493 0.28 -29.50 12.71
C ASP A 493 1.68 -30.10 12.53
N ASP A 494 2.36 -29.69 11.46
CA ASP A 494 3.77 -29.97 11.18
C ASP A 494 4.74 -28.99 11.85
N HIS A 495 4.21 -28.01 12.58
CA HIS A 495 4.96 -26.99 13.30
C HIS A 495 4.50 -26.90 14.76
N CYS A 496 5.35 -26.33 15.63
CA CYS A 496 4.98 -26.11 17.02
C CYS A 496 4.12 -24.86 17.14
N VAL A 497 3.10 -24.86 17.98
CA VAL A 497 2.20 -23.70 18.11
C VAL A 497 2.12 -23.18 19.54
N PHE A 498 2.11 -21.86 19.67
CA PHE A 498 1.68 -21.15 20.88
C PHE A 498 0.32 -20.53 20.62
N VAL A 499 -0.72 -21.07 21.26
CA VAL A 499 -2.09 -20.56 21.21
C VAL A 499 -2.27 -19.56 22.34
N TRP A 500 -2.39 -18.28 22.01
CA TRP A 500 -2.65 -17.21 22.96
C TRP A 500 -4.12 -16.80 22.93
N GLN A 501 -4.83 -17.04 24.03
CA GLN A 501 -6.25 -16.71 24.17
C GLN A 501 -6.42 -15.21 24.47
N LEU A 502 -6.93 -14.46 23.49
CA LEU A 502 -7.05 -13.00 23.58
C LEU A 502 -8.34 -12.57 24.27
N PHE A 503 -9.48 -13.14 23.86
CA PHE A 503 -10.80 -12.82 24.40
C PHE A 503 -11.68 -14.06 24.48
N GLY A 504 -12.56 -14.09 25.49
CA GLY A 504 -13.45 -15.22 25.74
C GLY A 504 -12.72 -16.49 26.13
N GLN A 505 -13.40 -17.62 26.02
CA GLN A 505 -12.90 -18.92 26.43
C GLN A 505 -12.97 -19.95 25.31
N LYS A 506 -12.04 -20.90 25.30
CA LYS A 506 -12.08 -22.04 24.37
C LYS A 506 -11.68 -23.33 25.06
N HIS A 507 -12.45 -24.37 24.86
CA HIS A 507 -12.11 -25.70 25.34
C HIS A 507 -11.27 -26.43 24.30
N TRP A 508 -10.15 -26.99 24.74
CA TRP A 508 -9.18 -27.70 23.92
C TRP A 508 -9.09 -29.15 24.37
N THR A 509 -9.05 -30.04 23.39
CA THR A 509 -8.78 -31.46 23.59
C THR A 509 -7.54 -31.81 22.80
N ILE A 510 -6.48 -32.23 23.49
CA ILE A 510 -5.20 -32.60 22.90
C ILE A 510 -4.96 -34.07 23.20
N SER A 511 -4.89 -34.87 22.16
CA SER A 511 -4.61 -36.30 22.28
C SER A 511 -3.12 -36.56 22.21
N TYR A 512 -2.68 -37.68 22.76
CA TYR A 512 -1.29 -38.11 22.62
C TYR A 512 -0.92 -38.27 21.14
N SER A 513 0.32 -37.91 20.81
CA SER A 513 0.86 -38.15 19.47
C SER A 513 0.83 -39.65 19.17
N PRO A 514 0.20 -40.10 18.07
CA PRO A 514 0.15 -41.51 17.70
C PRO A 514 1.50 -42.03 17.20
N THR A 515 2.45 -41.14 16.89
CA THR A 515 3.78 -41.48 16.36
C THR A 515 4.89 -40.90 17.24
N SER A 516 5.96 -41.67 17.40
CA SER A 516 7.22 -41.21 18.03
C SER A 516 8.05 -40.30 17.10
N VAL A 517 7.73 -40.29 15.81
CA VAL A 517 8.36 -39.43 14.80
C VAL A 517 7.55 -38.14 14.67
N LEU A 518 8.22 -37.01 14.84
CA LEU A 518 7.63 -35.69 14.67
C LEU A 518 7.43 -35.41 13.18
N PRO A 519 6.24 -34.95 12.75
CA PRO A 519 5.96 -34.66 11.34
C PRO A 519 6.85 -33.54 10.83
N ARG A 520 7.17 -33.59 9.53
CA ARG A 520 7.85 -32.52 8.77
C ARG A 520 6.94 -31.83 7.76
N LEU A 521 5.87 -32.53 7.36
CA LEU A 521 4.86 -32.06 6.43
C LEU A 521 3.48 -32.35 7.02
N TYR A 522 2.52 -31.48 6.72
CA TYR A 522 1.13 -31.69 7.07
C TYR A 522 0.56 -32.91 6.34
N GLU A 523 -0.06 -33.83 7.08
CA GLU A 523 -0.80 -34.96 6.53
C GLU A 523 -2.19 -35.09 7.17
N PRO A 524 -3.24 -35.49 6.43
CA PRO A 524 -4.57 -35.69 7.00
C PRO A 524 -4.58 -36.79 8.05
N LEU A 525 -5.27 -36.60 9.17
CA LEU A 525 -5.34 -37.61 10.26
C LEU A 525 -5.77 -39.02 9.78
N SER A 526 -6.54 -39.12 8.70
CA SER A 526 -6.95 -40.39 8.09
C SER A 526 -5.79 -41.20 7.48
N SER A 527 -4.61 -40.61 7.27
CA SER A 527 -3.41 -41.32 6.80
C SER A 527 -2.72 -42.13 7.91
N LEU A 528 -3.01 -41.84 9.18
CA LEU A 528 -2.41 -42.51 10.30
C LEU A 528 -3.14 -43.81 10.64
N PRO A 529 -2.43 -44.93 10.91
CA PRO A 529 -3.05 -46.14 11.41
C PRO A 529 -3.81 -45.81 12.70
N CYS A 530 -5.12 -46.09 12.72
CA CYS A 530 -5.96 -45.98 13.90
C CYS A 530 -5.46 -47.00 14.93
N SER A 531 -4.42 -46.67 15.69
CA SER A 531 -3.96 -47.52 16.78
C SER A 531 -5.00 -47.45 17.90
N GLU A 532 -5.20 -48.57 18.58
CA GLU A 532 -6.17 -48.79 19.67
C GLU A 532 -5.95 -47.90 20.93
N SER A 533 -5.20 -46.80 20.79
CA SER A 533 -4.85 -45.81 21.82
C SER A 533 -5.93 -44.74 22.04
N GLU A 534 -7.11 -44.84 21.41
CA GLU A 534 -8.26 -43.97 21.69
C GLU A 534 -8.76 -44.04 23.15
N LYS A 535 -8.29 -45.01 23.94
CA LYS A 535 -8.66 -45.18 25.37
C LYS A 535 -7.74 -44.45 26.36
N GLY A 536 -6.65 -43.83 25.90
CA GLY A 536 -5.72 -43.08 26.75
C GLY A 536 -6.12 -41.60 26.83
N GLY A 537 -6.62 -41.16 27.99
CA GLY A 537 -7.14 -39.80 28.21
C GLY A 537 -6.22 -38.68 27.74
N GLY A 538 -6.62 -38.00 26.68
CA GLY A 538 -5.97 -36.77 26.21
C GLY A 538 -6.12 -35.63 27.22
N LEU A 539 -5.24 -34.64 27.11
CA LEU A 539 -5.31 -33.42 27.90
C LEU A 539 -6.54 -32.61 27.45
N GLN A 540 -7.46 -32.39 28.39
CA GLN A 540 -8.61 -31.50 28.21
C GLN A 540 -8.47 -30.30 29.12
N LEU A 541 -8.57 -29.10 28.55
CA LEU A 541 -8.43 -27.85 29.30
C LEU A 541 -9.26 -26.74 28.66
N THR A 542 -9.62 -25.74 29.44
CA THR A 542 -10.25 -24.52 28.96
C THR A 542 -9.27 -23.37 29.06
N LEU A 543 -8.97 -22.72 27.94
CA LEU A 543 -8.19 -21.48 27.92
C LEU A 543 -9.09 -20.31 28.26
N ASN A 544 -8.62 -19.49 29.20
CA ASN A 544 -9.19 -18.20 29.56
C ASN A 544 -8.34 -17.07 28.96
N GLU A 545 -8.89 -15.86 28.95
CA GLU A 545 -8.19 -14.67 28.49
C GLU A 545 -6.82 -14.51 29.17
N GLY A 546 -5.77 -14.40 28.35
CA GLY A 546 -4.38 -14.30 28.80
C GLY A 546 -3.63 -15.61 28.89
N ASP A 547 -4.30 -16.77 28.87
CA ASP A 547 -3.64 -18.07 28.86
C ASP A 547 -2.90 -18.30 27.54
N ILE A 548 -1.74 -18.97 27.63
CA ILE A 548 -0.97 -19.44 26.48
C ILE A 548 -0.83 -20.96 26.55
N LEU A 549 -1.24 -21.65 25.50
CA LEU A 549 -1.09 -23.10 25.35
C LEU A 549 -0.03 -23.41 24.29
N TYR A 550 1.02 -24.11 24.70
CA TYR A 550 1.98 -24.68 23.79
C TYR A 550 1.54 -26.09 23.37
N ILE A 551 1.53 -26.35 22.06
CA ILE A 551 1.28 -27.67 21.48
C ILE A 551 2.47 -28.03 20.56
N PRO A 552 3.18 -29.14 20.82
CA PRO A 552 4.21 -29.62 19.92
C PRO A 552 3.63 -30.10 18.57
N ARG A 553 4.45 -30.03 17.51
CA ARG A 553 4.07 -30.61 16.21
C ARG A 553 3.73 -32.10 16.34
N GLY A 554 2.73 -32.56 15.59
CA GLY A 554 2.28 -33.96 15.59
C GLY A 554 1.25 -34.33 16.67
N TYR A 555 0.91 -33.44 17.60
CA TYR A 555 -0.13 -33.70 18.60
C TYR A 555 -1.53 -33.43 18.03
N PRO A 556 -2.41 -34.47 17.91
CA PRO A 556 -3.76 -34.27 17.41
C PRO A 556 -4.59 -33.45 18.40
N HIS A 557 -5.20 -32.38 17.94
CA HIS A 557 -5.95 -31.47 18.77
C HIS A 557 -7.23 -30.98 18.08
N GLU A 558 -8.20 -30.58 18.89
CA GLU A 558 -9.40 -29.87 18.45
C GLU A 558 -9.85 -28.87 19.52
N ALA A 559 -10.60 -27.84 19.09
CA ALA A 559 -11.05 -26.78 19.97
C ALA A 559 -12.48 -26.38 19.70
N HIS A 560 -13.29 -26.25 20.75
CA HIS A 560 -14.69 -25.84 20.69
C HIS A 560 -14.97 -24.68 21.65
N THR A 561 -15.86 -23.77 21.23
CA THR A 561 -16.29 -22.64 22.08
C THR A 561 -17.57 -23.03 22.78
N ASN A 562 -17.55 -23.10 24.10
CA ASN A 562 -18.70 -23.48 24.92
C ASN A 562 -19.77 -22.39 24.96
N THR A 563 -21.02 -22.78 25.17
CA THR A 563 -22.16 -21.89 25.43
C THR A 563 -22.29 -21.50 26.90
N ASP A 564 -21.65 -22.26 27.80
CA ASP A 564 -21.90 -22.16 29.23
C ASP A 564 -21.09 -21.01 29.84
N GLY A 565 -21.72 -19.85 29.93
CA GLY A 565 -21.37 -18.85 30.92
C GLY A 565 -21.70 -19.39 32.31
N SER A 566 -20.81 -20.20 32.89
CA SER A 566 -20.83 -20.41 34.33
C SER A 566 -20.58 -19.05 34.99
N GLU A 567 -21.59 -18.56 35.71
CA GLU A 567 -21.71 -17.37 36.57
C GLU A 567 -20.39 -16.71 37.07
N SER A 568 -19.55 -16.23 36.17
CA SER A 568 -18.45 -15.33 36.51
C SER A 568 -19.03 -13.94 36.63
N ARG A 569 -19.35 -13.56 37.87
CA ARG A 569 -19.66 -12.18 38.25
C ARG A 569 -18.45 -11.31 37.88
N ASN A 570 -18.62 -10.54 36.80
CA ASN A 570 -17.70 -9.56 36.20
C ASN A 570 -16.99 -10.04 34.93
N LYS A 571 -17.67 -9.99 33.79
CA LYS A 571 -17.29 -9.09 32.67
C LYS A 571 -18.24 -9.23 31.48
N MET A 572 -18.44 -8.09 30.84
CA MET A 572 -19.29 -7.82 29.70
C MET A 572 -18.63 -8.31 28.41
N PHE A 573 -18.63 -9.62 28.13
CA PHE A 573 -18.18 -10.14 26.83
C PHE A 573 -19.10 -11.26 26.33
N SER A 574 -19.64 -11.05 25.13
CA SER A 574 -20.37 -12.01 24.30
C SER A 574 -19.59 -13.32 24.17
N GLY A 575 -20.24 -14.48 24.31
CA GLY A 575 -19.63 -15.82 24.40
C GLY A 575 -18.83 -16.35 23.19
N PHE A 576 -18.22 -15.50 22.38
CA PHE A 576 -17.27 -15.89 21.35
C PHE A 576 -15.88 -16.20 21.95
N SER A 577 -15.02 -16.82 21.14
CA SER A 577 -13.60 -17.02 21.45
C SER A 577 -12.74 -16.37 20.37
N LEU A 578 -11.76 -15.56 20.78
CA LEU A 578 -10.72 -15.02 19.90
C LEU A 578 -9.34 -15.45 20.42
N HIS A 579 -8.57 -16.14 19.59
CA HIS A 579 -7.18 -16.48 19.91
C HIS A 579 -6.25 -16.26 18.73
N LEU A 580 -4.98 -15.99 19.04
CA LEU A 580 -3.89 -15.89 18.09
C LEU A 580 -3.00 -17.12 18.24
N THR A 581 -2.81 -17.86 17.16
CA THR A 581 -1.89 -18.99 17.09
C THR A 581 -0.59 -18.54 16.45
N LEU A 582 0.52 -18.65 17.20
CA LEU A 582 1.88 -18.36 16.74
C LEU A 582 2.56 -19.68 16.39
N SER A 583 2.75 -19.90 15.10
CA SER A 583 3.29 -21.12 14.51
C SER A 583 4.80 -20.98 14.36
N ILE A 584 5.57 -21.72 15.15
CA ILE A 584 7.03 -21.76 15.06
C ILE A 584 7.43 -22.82 14.03
N GLU A 585 7.86 -22.36 12.87
CA GLU A 585 8.30 -23.20 11.76
C GLU A 585 9.71 -23.68 12.05
N VAL A 586 9.90 -25.00 12.16
CA VAL A 586 11.20 -25.59 12.53
C VAL A 586 12.05 -25.92 11.31
N GLU A 587 11.40 -26.10 10.16
CA GLU A 587 12.05 -26.21 8.86
C GLU A 587 11.57 -25.01 8.02
N PRO A 588 12.43 -24.40 7.18
CA PRO A 588 11.94 -23.46 6.19
C PRO A 588 10.88 -24.17 5.34
N PRO A 589 9.79 -23.48 4.94
CA PRO A 589 8.73 -24.10 4.16
C PRO A 589 9.35 -24.85 2.98
N PHE A 590 9.11 -26.17 2.92
CA PHE A 590 9.56 -26.99 1.80
C PHE A 590 8.98 -26.41 0.51
N GLU A 591 9.84 -26.27 -0.50
CA GLU A 591 9.49 -25.88 -1.87
C GLU A 591 8.42 -26.77 -2.49
#